data_AF-A0A7C4RBU9-F1
#
_entry.id   AF-A0A7C4RBU9-F1
#
_cell.length_a   1.000
_cell.length_b   1.000
_cell.length_c   1.000
_cell.angle_alpha   90.00
_cell.angle_beta   90.00
_cell.angle_gamma   90.00
#
_symmetry.space_group_name_H-M   'P 1'
#
loop_
_entity.id
_entity.type
_entity.pdbx_description
1 polymer ?
#
loop_
_entity_poly.entity_id
_entity_poly.type
_entity_poly.pdbx_seq_one_letter_code
_entity_poly.pdbx_strand_id
1 'polypeptide(L)'
;MKTETHEIINPEVELKKYISRAPKSSKFIKAGLERISMASPAGRLAIQGEYLTIKRRWDVPQLLVAKYLRYWRERKNISIEDVDKKLGYSYTAGHWFRLDFGWWGKGGSLPRPSDWFRLKELLGFDDIYDRLVTERVAVLQTVKPHEEGKNPGDVWEIMLEPYPDAHFSIFPTKLVENVLVVGCPPRGVVLDPFAGSGTVGEVALKLGRKAILIELIPDFLSLIRKRCNGKIEVLDDALLEECCR
;
A
#
# COMPACT_ATOMS: atom_id res chain seq x y z
N MET A 1 5.98 12.11 -42.57
CA MET A 1 4.60 12.57 -42.26
C MET A 1 4.50 12.70 -40.76
N LYS A 2 4.12 13.88 -40.23
CA LYS A 2 3.85 14.06 -38.79
C LYS A 2 2.57 13.29 -38.48
N THR A 3 2.68 12.15 -37.81
CA THR A 3 1.48 11.43 -37.33
C THR A 3 0.99 12.19 -36.09
N GLU A 4 0.04 13.10 -36.29
CA GLU A 4 -0.65 13.73 -35.18
C GLU A 4 -1.44 12.65 -34.43
N THR A 5 -1.11 12.46 -33.15
CA THR A 5 -1.91 11.64 -32.24
C THR A 5 -3.25 12.32 -32.04
N HIS A 6 -4.31 11.80 -32.64
CA HIS A 6 -5.68 12.23 -32.34
C HIS A 6 -6.19 11.45 -31.13
N GLU A 7 -6.60 12.17 -30.07
CA GLU A 7 -7.41 11.58 -29.01
C GLU A 7 -8.77 11.18 -29.60
N ILE A 8 -9.03 9.89 -29.72
CA ILE A 8 -10.36 9.38 -30.06
C ILE A 8 -11.15 9.32 -28.76
N ILE A 9 -11.78 10.44 -28.40
CA ILE A 9 -12.78 10.47 -27.34
C ILE A 9 -14.11 10.06 -28.00
N ASN A 10 -14.69 8.94 -27.58
CA ASN A 10 -16.01 8.54 -28.06
C ASN A 10 -17.02 9.65 -27.68
N PRO A 11 -17.68 10.30 -28.66
CA PRO A 11 -18.60 11.41 -28.39
C PRO A 11 -19.84 11.01 -27.58
N GLU A 12 -20.14 9.72 -27.48
CA GLU A 12 -21.24 9.18 -26.67
C GLU A 12 -20.88 9.05 -25.17
N VAL A 13 -19.61 9.25 -24.81
CA VAL A 13 -19.15 9.11 -23.42
C VAL A 13 -19.24 10.47 -22.72
N GLU A 14 -20.23 10.62 -21.85
CA GLU A 14 -20.24 11.71 -20.88
C GLU A 14 -19.03 11.60 -19.94
N LEU A 15 -18.05 12.47 -20.13
CA LEU A 15 -16.93 12.62 -19.21
C LEU A 15 -17.44 13.22 -17.90
N LYS A 16 -17.69 12.37 -16.91
CA LYS A 16 -17.92 12.82 -15.53
C LYS A 16 -16.72 13.67 -15.09
N LYS A 17 -16.98 14.94 -14.70
CA LYS A 17 -15.97 15.84 -14.14
C LYS A 17 -15.55 15.32 -12.76
N TYR A 18 -14.48 14.53 -12.72
CA TYR A 18 -13.91 14.05 -11.47
C TYR A 18 -12.87 15.04 -10.95
N ILE A 19 -13.18 15.64 -9.80
CA ILE A 19 -12.31 16.60 -9.11
C ILE A 19 -11.23 15.80 -8.38
N SER A 20 -10.09 15.56 -9.01
CA SER A 20 -8.88 15.17 -8.26
C SER A 20 -8.54 16.32 -7.32
N ARG A 21 -8.40 16.04 -6.01
CA ARG A 21 -8.01 17.07 -5.03
C ARG A 21 -6.67 17.71 -5.44
N ALA A 22 -6.58 19.02 -5.32
CA ALA A 22 -5.32 19.73 -5.55
C ALA A 22 -4.25 19.26 -4.54
N PRO A 23 -2.99 19.05 -4.98
CA PRO A 23 -1.92 18.62 -4.09
C PRO A 23 -1.67 19.66 -2.98
N LYS A 24 -1.73 19.23 -1.71
CA LYS A 24 -1.37 20.09 -0.56
C LYS A 24 0.13 20.09 -0.23
N SER A 25 0.89 19.10 -0.71
CA SER A 25 2.32 19.00 -0.42
C SER A 25 3.15 19.90 -1.35
N SER A 26 4.04 20.69 -0.74
CA SER A 26 4.93 21.64 -1.41
C SER A 26 5.80 21.00 -2.50
N LYS A 27 6.14 19.71 -2.35
CA LYS A 27 6.91 18.94 -3.35
C LYS A 27 6.18 18.86 -4.69
N PHE A 28 4.86 18.63 -4.68
CA PHE A 28 4.08 18.49 -5.91
C PHE A 28 3.71 19.86 -6.51
N ILE A 29 3.43 20.85 -5.66
CA ILE A 29 3.17 22.24 -6.09
C ILE A 29 4.41 22.81 -6.81
N LYS A 30 5.61 22.62 -6.25
CA LYS A 30 6.88 23.06 -6.88
C LYS A 30 7.18 22.37 -8.22
N ALA A 31 6.63 21.18 -8.44
CA ALA A 31 6.77 20.45 -9.70
C ALA A 31 5.74 20.90 -10.77
N GLY A 32 4.95 21.94 -10.51
CA GLY A 32 3.92 22.44 -11.45
C GLY A 32 2.75 21.46 -11.65
N LEU A 33 2.57 20.50 -10.73
CA LEU A 33 1.51 19.52 -10.82
C LEU A 33 0.19 20.14 -10.34
N GLU A 34 -0.70 20.46 -11.28
CA GLU A 34 -2.09 20.86 -10.99
C GLU A 34 -2.94 19.68 -10.48
N ARG A 35 -2.49 18.44 -10.75
CA ARG A 35 -3.11 17.20 -10.32
C ARG A 35 -2.08 16.27 -9.70
N ILE A 36 -2.49 15.51 -8.69
CA ILE A 36 -1.62 14.61 -7.95
C ILE A 36 -1.09 13.50 -8.88
N SER A 37 0.23 13.44 -9.05
CA SER A 37 0.90 12.40 -9.83
C SER A 37 0.84 11.04 -9.12
N MET A 38 0.33 10.03 -9.83
CA MET A 38 0.06 8.67 -9.34
C MET A 38 1.31 7.79 -9.16
N ALA A 39 2.50 8.33 -9.43
CA ALA A 39 3.76 7.60 -9.27
C ALA A 39 4.12 7.33 -7.80
N SER A 40 3.53 8.08 -6.85
CA SER A 40 3.82 7.92 -5.41
C SER A 40 2.65 7.26 -4.66
N PRO A 41 2.93 6.45 -3.61
CA PRO A 41 1.89 5.92 -2.71
C PRO A 41 0.98 7.02 -2.12
N ALA A 42 1.57 8.15 -1.73
CA ALA A 42 0.82 9.31 -1.24
C ALA A 42 -0.12 9.88 -2.31
N GLY A 43 0.29 9.86 -3.58
CA GLY A 43 -0.54 10.33 -4.68
C GLY A 43 -1.72 9.42 -4.99
N ARG A 44 -1.56 8.12 -4.79
CA ARG A 44 -2.64 7.12 -4.91
C ARG A 44 -3.67 7.22 -3.77
N LEU A 45 -3.23 7.60 -2.56
CA LEU A 45 -4.12 7.79 -1.40
C LEU A 45 -4.98 9.06 -1.50
N ALA A 46 -4.57 10.05 -2.29
CA ALA A 46 -5.24 11.34 -2.35
C ALA A 46 -6.37 11.41 -3.39
N ILE A 47 -6.53 10.38 -4.22
CA ILE A 47 -7.57 10.31 -5.24
C ILE A 47 -8.63 9.30 -4.79
N GLN A 48 -9.83 9.79 -4.49
CA GLN A 48 -11.01 8.99 -4.19
C GLN A 48 -11.91 9.00 -5.44
N GLY A 49 -12.37 7.82 -5.89
CA GLY A 49 -13.34 7.69 -6.99
C GLY A 49 -12.82 6.96 -8.25
N GLU A 50 -13.59 7.08 -9.33
CA GLU A 50 -13.28 6.54 -10.67
C GLU A 50 -12.42 7.55 -11.45
N TYR A 51 -11.27 7.11 -11.97
CA TYR A 51 -10.44 7.95 -12.82
C TYR A 51 -9.77 7.16 -13.94
N LEU A 52 -9.55 7.81 -15.08
CA LEU A 52 -8.80 7.23 -16.20
C LEU A 52 -7.31 7.45 -15.99
N THR A 53 -6.53 6.39 -16.12
CA THR A 53 -5.05 6.45 -16.15
C THR A 53 -4.56 6.04 -17.52
N ILE A 54 -3.66 6.85 -18.09
CA ILE A 54 -2.98 6.49 -19.34
C ILE A 54 -1.81 5.56 -19.02
N LYS A 55 -1.88 4.32 -19.49
CA LYS A 55 -0.80 3.33 -19.38
C LYS A 55 -0.31 2.95 -20.78
N ARG A 56 0.89 2.35 -20.90
CA ARG A 56 1.29 1.70 -22.16
C ARG A 56 0.34 0.54 -22.42
N ARG A 57 -0.06 0.37 -23.68
CA ARG A 57 -0.97 -0.70 -24.09
C ARG A 57 -0.34 -2.09 -23.92
N TRP A 58 0.95 -2.16 -24.20
CA TRP A 58 1.71 -3.40 -24.22
C TRP A 58 2.60 -3.51 -22.99
N ASP A 59 2.82 -4.74 -22.53
CA ASP A 59 3.92 -5.03 -21.60
C ASP A 59 5.22 -5.07 -22.41
N VAL A 60 6.01 -4.00 -22.30
CA VAL A 60 7.16 -3.76 -23.17
C VAL A 60 8.41 -4.34 -22.51
N PRO A 61 9.10 -5.32 -23.13
CA PRO A 61 10.33 -5.88 -22.59
C PRO A 61 11.43 -4.81 -22.56
N GLN A 62 11.65 -4.22 -21.40
CA GLN A 62 12.49 -3.05 -21.27
C GLN A 62 13.94 -3.29 -21.69
N LEU A 63 14.48 -4.48 -21.37
CA LEU A 63 15.82 -4.89 -21.77
C LEU A 63 15.97 -4.95 -23.30
N LEU A 64 14.92 -5.40 -24.01
CA LEU A 64 14.92 -5.46 -25.47
C LEU A 64 15.05 -4.06 -26.06
N VAL A 65 14.22 -3.13 -25.57
CA VAL A 65 14.22 -1.73 -26.01
C VAL A 65 15.57 -1.06 -25.71
N ALA A 66 16.14 -1.30 -24.52
CA ALA A 66 17.43 -0.74 -24.15
C ALA A 66 18.57 -1.25 -25.03
N LYS A 67 18.61 -2.55 -25.33
CA LYS A 67 19.58 -3.14 -26.28
C LYS A 67 19.42 -2.56 -27.68
N TYR A 68 18.18 -2.42 -28.14
CA TYR A 68 17.86 -1.84 -29.45
C TYR A 68 18.34 -0.39 -29.57
N LEU A 69 18.00 0.46 -28.60
CA LEU A 69 18.44 1.86 -28.58
C LEU A 69 19.96 1.97 -28.47
N ARG A 70 20.61 1.11 -27.67
CA ARG A 70 22.07 1.09 -27.52
C ARG A 70 22.76 0.73 -28.84
N TYR A 71 22.28 -0.28 -29.56
CA TYR A 71 22.81 -0.68 -30.86
C TYR A 71 22.84 0.49 -31.86
N TRP A 72 21.73 1.22 -31.99
CA TRP A 72 21.63 2.36 -32.90
C TRP A 72 22.46 3.56 -32.46
N ARG A 73 22.52 3.82 -31.16
CA ARG A 73 23.38 4.86 -30.57
C ARG A 73 24.86 4.61 -30.87
N GLU A 74 25.32 3.38 -30.66
CA GLU A 74 26.71 2.99 -30.92
C GLU A 74 27.04 3.04 -32.41
N ARG A 75 26.12 2.60 -33.28
CA ARG A 75 26.27 2.69 -34.74
C ARG A 75 26.38 4.15 -35.24
N LYS A 76 25.72 5.09 -34.56
CA LYS A 76 25.81 6.53 -34.86
C LYS A 76 26.98 7.22 -34.15
N ASN A 77 27.71 6.49 -33.30
CA ASN A 77 28.80 7.01 -32.48
C ASN A 77 28.39 8.23 -31.63
N ILE A 78 27.21 8.17 -31.00
CA ILE A 78 26.66 9.25 -30.16
C ILE A 78 26.82 8.87 -28.68
N SER A 79 27.40 9.75 -27.86
CA SER A 79 27.50 9.52 -26.42
C SER A 79 26.14 9.67 -25.72
N ILE A 80 25.98 9.17 -24.50
CA ILE A 80 24.72 9.37 -23.75
C ILE A 80 24.56 10.86 -23.42
N GLU A 81 25.67 11.52 -23.12
CA GLU A 81 25.78 12.94 -22.83
C GLU A 81 25.31 13.78 -24.03
N ASP A 82 25.65 13.37 -25.26
CA ASP A 82 25.17 14.01 -26.47
C ASP A 82 23.66 13.83 -26.67
N VAL A 83 23.11 12.66 -26.31
CA VAL A 83 21.66 12.42 -26.34
C VAL A 83 20.95 13.33 -25.36
N ASP A 84 21.44 13.40 -24.10
CA ASP A 84 20.89 14.29 -23.08
C ASP A 84 20.92 15.75 -23.55
N LYS A 85 22.06 16.22 -24.08
CA LYS A 85 22.21 17.58 -24.61
C LYS A 85 21.26 17.88 -25.76
N LYS A 86 21.11 16.96 -26.71
CA LYS A 86 20.24 17.15 -27.89
C LYS A 86 18.75 17.11 -27.55
N LEU A 87 18.37 16.35 -26.52
CA LEU A 87 16.98 16.26 -26.06
C LEU A 87 16.62 17.28 -24.99
N GLY A 88 17.59 18.06 -24.49
CA GLY A 88 17.39 19.08 -23.46
C GLY A 88 17.23 18.50 -22.05
N TYR A 89 17.80 17.32 -21.79
CA TYR A 89 17.83 16.69 -20.47
C TYR A 89 19.18 16.92 -19.79
N SER A 90 19.17 16.95 -18.45
CA SER A 90 20.40 17.05 -17.68
C SER A 90 21.11 15.69 -17.56
N TYR A 91 20.40 14.62 -17.17
CA TYR A 91 20.97 13.27 -16.97
C TYR A 91 19.90 12.16 -17.11
N THR A 92 18.88 12.39 -17.92
CA THR A 92 17.64 11.59 -17.88
C THR A 92 17.61 10.52 -18.96
N ALA A 93 18.21 10.78 -20.13
CA ALA A 93 18.19 9.88 -21.28
C ALA A 93 19.02 8.62 -21.02
N GLY A 94 20.07 8.71 -20.19
CA GLY A 94 20.91 7.57 -19.83
C GLY A 94 20.14 6.38 -19.26
N HIS A 95 18.99 6.60 -18.62
CA HIS A 95 18.14 5.53 -18.08
C HIS A 95 17.52 4.64 -19.16
N TRP A 96 17.39 5.12 -20.41
CA TRP A 96 16.81 4.34 -21.51
C TRP A 96 17.79 3.34 -22.13
N PHE A 97 19.09 3.51 -21.86
CA PHE A 97 20.17 2.68 -22.43
C PHE A 97 20.76 1.69 -21.43
N ARG A 98 20.24 1.64 -20.19
CA ARG A 98 20.73 0.76 -19.12
C ARG A 98 20.35 -0.70 -19.35
N LEU A 99 21.23 -1.61 -18.94
CA LEU A 99 21.03 -3.07 -19.03
C LEU A 99 21.02 -3.77 -17.65
N ASP A 100 21.34 -3.03 -16.59
CA ASP A 100 21.44 -3.51 -15.21
C ASP A 100 20.07 -3.55 -14.51
N PHE A 101 19.22 -4.48 -14.93
CA PHE A 101 17.87 -4.70 -14.39
C PHE A 101 17.80 -5.71 -13.21
N GLY A 102 18.93 -6.05 -12.60
CA GLY A 102 19.00 -7.04 -11.50
C GLY A 102 18.56 -6.49 -10.12
N TRP A 103 18.52 -7.37 -9.12
CA TRP A 103 18.13 -7.05 -7.72
C TRP A 103 18.93 -5.89 -7.10
N TRP A 104 20.20 -5.74 -7.51
CA TRP A 104 21.11 -4.66 -7.09
C TRP A 104 21.36 -3.61 -8.19
N GLY A 105 20.67 -3.72 -9.33
CA GLY A 105 20.85 -2.84 -10.48
C GLY A 105 20.20 -1.47 -10.27
N LYS A 106 20.67 -0.44 -10.98
CA LYS A 106 20.10 0.92 -10.87
C LYS A 106 18.78 1.08 -11.64
N GLY A 107 18.36 0.03 -12.35
CA GLY A 107 17.16 0.00 -13.18
C GLY A 107 17.24 0.96 -14.37
N GLY A 108 16.45 0.69 -15.40
CA GLY A 108 16.25 1.59 -16.54
C GLY A 108 14.88 2.27 -16.49
N SER A 109 14.59 3.14 -17.47
CA SER A 109 13.21 3.51 -17.81
C SER A 109 12.93 3.32 -19.31
N LEU A 110 11.65 3.31 -19.70
CA LEU A 110 11.26 3.38 -21.11
C LEU A 110 11.02 4.85 -21.51
N PRO A 111 11.49 5.30 -22.69
CA PRO A 111 11.26 6.66 -23.17
C PRO A 111 9.77 6.94 -23.34
N ARG A 112 9.37 8.19 -23.12
CA ARG A 112 7.99 8.63 -23.44
C ARG A 112 7.78 8.54 -24.97
N PRO A 113 6.55 8.42 -25.47
CA PRO A 113 6.30 8.39 -26.92
C PRO A 113 6.91 9.58 -27.66
N SER A 114 6.81 10.79 -27.12
CA SER A 114 7.45 11.97 -27.70
C SER A 114 8.98 11.85 -27.74
N ASP A 115 9.58 11.29 -26.68
CA ASP A 115 11.03 11.08 -26.60
C ASP A 115 11.48 9.95 -27.54
N TRP A 116 10.66 8.91 -27.73
CA TRP A 116 10.91 7.81 -28.67
C TRP A 116 11.08 8.32 -30.10
N PHE A 117 10.18 9.18 -30.56
CA PHE A 117 10.28 9.75 -31.91
C PHE A 117 11.45 10.72 -32.06
N ARG A 118 11.78 11.50 -31.02
CA ARG A 118 12.99 12.34 -31.04
C ARG A 118 14.27 11.50 -31.09
N LEU A 119 14.32 10.39 -30.34
CA LEU A 119 15.41 9.43 -30.42
C LEU A 119 15.49 8.79 -31.80
N LYS A 120 14.34 8.52 -32.43
CA LYS A 120 14.28 7.97 -33.79
C LYS A 120 14.87 8.93 -34.81
N GLU A 121 14.52 10.21 -34.74
CA GLU A 121 15.13 11.25 -35.58
C GLU A 121 16.63 11.36 -35.33
N LEU A 122 17.05 11.29 -34.07
CA LEU A 122 18.46 11.43 -33.67
C LEU A 122 19.33 10.23 -34.08
N LEU A 123 18.84 9.02 -33.85
CA LEU A 123 19.59 7.77 -34.00
C LEU A 123 19.33 7.09 -35.35
N GLY A 124 18.24 7.42 -36.03
CA GLY A 124 17.89 6.90 -37.35
C GLY A 124 17.51 5.42 -37.35
N PHE A 125 16.84 4.94 -36.30
CA PHE A 125 16.40 3.56 -36.17
C PHE A 125 15.04 3.29 -36.84
N ASP A 126 14.73 2.03 -37.14
CA ASP A 126 13.51 1.61 -37.84
C ASP A 126 12.23 1.67 -36.97
N ASP A 127 11.06 1.34 -37.54
CA ASP A 127 9.75 1.43 -36.88
C ASP A 127 9.27 0.14 -36.21
N ILE A 128 10.09 -0.92 -36.15
CA ILE A 128 9.69 -2.25 -35.66
C ILE A 128 9.09 -2.18 -34.24
N TYR A 129 9.59 -1.28 -33.39
CA TYR A 129 9.13 -1.12 -32.00
C TYR A 129 8.28 0.13 -31.74
N ASP A 130 7.92 0.91 -32.75
CA ASP A 130 7.15 2.14 -32.57
C ASP A 130 5.84 1.87 -31.84
N ARG A 131 5.03 0.93 -32.35
CA ARG A 131 3.74 0.58 -31.73
C ARG A 131 3.91 0.03 -30.33
N LEU A 132 4.91 -0.83 -30.13
CA LEU A 132 5.18 -1.46 -28.84
C LEU A 132 5.49 -0.41 -27.76
N VAL A 133 6.36 0.56 -28.06
CA VAL A 133 6.83 1.55 -27.07
C VAL A 133 5.86 2.72 -26.89
N THR A 134 5.14 3.10 -27.95
CA THR A 134 4.38 4.36 -28.00
C THR A 134 2.87 4.20 -27.77
N GLU A 135 2.27 3.05 -28.10
CA GLU A 135 0.83 2.87 -27.93
C GLU A 135 0.44 2.91 -26.45
N ARG A 136 -0.63 3.67 -26.19
CA ARG A 136 -1.17 3.91 -24.86
C ARG A 136 -2.66 3.61 -24.85
N VAL A 137 -3.14 3.23 -23.67
CA VAL A 137 -4.56 2.95 -23.41
C VAL A 137 -4.98 3.69 -22.15
N ALA A 138 -6.20 4.24 -22.17
CA ALA A 138 -6.83 4.77 -20.98
C ALA A 138 -7.47 3.60 -20.21
N VAL A 139 -7.02 3.39 -18.98
CA VAL A 139 -7.52 2.35 -18.08
C VAL A 139 -8.29 3.01 -16.96
N LEU A 140 -9.55 2.62 -16.77
CA LEU A 140 -10.32 2.99 -15.59
C LEU A 140 -9.66 2.38 -14.35
N GLN A 141 -9.28 3.22 -13.39
CA GLN A 141 -8.80 2.78 -12.09
C GLN A 141 -9.87 3.10 -11.05
N THR A 142 -10.22 2.07 -10.28
CA THR A 142 -11.14 2.15 -9.16
C THR A 142 -10.36 1.89 -7.88
N VAL A 143 -9.67 2.90 -7.36
CA VAL A 143 -9.18 2.83 -5.98
C VAL A 143 -10.35 3.27 -5.10
N LYS A 144 -11.19 2.31 -4.71
CA LYS A 144 -12.25 2.57 -3.73
C LYS A 144 -11.61 2.44 -2.35
N PRO A 145 -11.39 3.53 -1.59
CA PRO A 145 -11.13 3.38 -0.16
C PRO A 145 -12.33 2.67 0.48
N HIS A 146 -12.09 1.83 1.48
CA HIS A 146 -13.19 1.28 2.27
C HIS A 146 -13.92 2.43 2.97
N GLU A 147 -15.25 2.38 3.05
CA GLU A 147 -16.06 3.48 3.62
C GLU A 147 -15.66 3.77 5.07
N GLU A 148 -15.24 2.75 5.80
CA GLU A 148 -14.80 2.85 7.20
C GLU A 148 -13.33 3.27 7.37
N GLY A 149 -12.62 3.59 6.27
CA GLY A 149 -11.28 4.14 6.31
C GLY A 149 -10.16 3.14 5.98
N LYS A 150 -8.93 3.47 6.39
CA LYS A 150 -7.73 2.70 6.09
C LYS A 150 -7.64 1.49 7.04
N ASN A 151 -7.20 0.34 6.51
CA ASN A 151 -6.79 -0.78 7.35
C ASN A 151 -5.69 -0.32 8.36
N PRO A 152 -5.84 -0.62 9.66
CA PRO A 152 -4.88 -0.24 10.70
C PRO A 152 -3.45 -0.78 10.46
N GLY A 153 -3.28 -1.86 9.70
CA GLY A 153 -1.99 -2.49 9.43
C GLY A 153 -1.46 -3.32 10.60
N ASP A 154 -0.18 -3.72 10.52
CA ASP A 154 0.43 -4.69 11.44
C ASP A 154 1.14 -4.05 12.64
N VAL A 155 1.31 -2.73 12.65
CA VAL A 155 1.98 -1.98 13.72
C VAL A 155 0.99 -1.02 14.36
N TRP A 156 0.72 -1.20 15.65
CA TRP A 156 -0.23 -0.37 16.41
C TRP A 156 0.49 0.46 17.47
N GLU A 157 0.33 1.77 17.41
CA GLU A 157 0.81 2.69 18.43
C GLU A 157 -0.24 2.78 19.55
N ILE A 158 0.01 2.08 20.66
CA ILE A 158 -0.89 2.00 21.81
C ILE A 158 -0.16 2.53 23.05
N MET A 159 -0.76 3.50 23.73
CA MET A 159 -0.21 4.03 24.99
C MET A 159 -0.33 3.01 26.12
N LEU A 160 0.67 3.00 27.01
CA LEU A 160 0.64 2.17 28.21
C LEU A 160 -0.42 2.68 29.19
N GLU A 161 -1.12 1.76 29.84
CA GLU A 161 -2.12 2.07 30.86
C GLU A 161 -1.55 1.75 32.25
N PRO A 162 -1.55 2.72 33.19
CA PRO A 162 -1.11 2.45 34.55
C PRO A 162 -2.13 1.57 35.28
N TYR A 163 -1.64 0.65 36.11
CA TYR A 163 -2.48 -0.17 36.97
C TYR A 163 -1.90 -0.17 38.39
N PRO A 164 -2.71 0.20 39.41
CA PRO A 164 -2.23 0.42 40.76
C PRO A 164 -2.02 -0.87 41.57
N ASP A 165 -2.69 -1.97 41.22
CA ASP A 165 -2.54 -3.23 41.95
C ASP A 165 -1.29 -3.99 41.50
N ALA A 166 -0.72 -4.82 42.38
CA ALA A 166 0.54 -5.52 42.15
C ALA A 166 0.44 -6.52 40.98
N HIS A 167 1.05 -6.17 39.84
CA HIS A 167 1.28 -7.06 38.72
C HIS A 167 2.48 -6.60 37.90
N PHE A 168 3.39 -7.52 37.60
CA PHE A 168 4.63 -7.20 36.89
C PHE A 168 4.48 -7.05 35.37
N SER A 169 3.40 -7.56 34.76
CA SER A 169 3.28 -7.65 33.29
C SER A 169 1.84 -7.46 32.83
N ILE A 170 1.41 -6.20 32.76
CA ILE A 170 0.05 -5.84 32.32
C ILE A 170 0.15 -5.20 30.94
N PHE A 171 -0.73 -5.60 30.03
CA PHE A 171 -0.89 -4.95 28.74
C PHE A 171 -2.11 -4.00 28.76
N PRO A 172 -2.10 -2.93 27.94
CA PRO A 172 -3.22 -2.00 27.85
C PRO A 172 -4.52 -2.68 27.40
N THR A 173 -5.64 -2.28 27.97
CA THR A 173 -6.98 -2.75 27.56
C THR A 173 -7.23 -2.47 26.09
N LYS A 174 -6.68 -1.38 25.54
CA LYS A 174 -6.81 -1.04 24.12
C LYS A 174 -6.19 -2.08 23.18
N LEU A 175 -5.10 -2.73 23.58
CA LEU A 175 -4.49 -3.81 22.79
C LEU A 175 -5.47 -4.97 22.65
N VAL A 176 -6.04 -5.40 23.77
CA VAL A 176 -7.02 -6.49 23.80
C VAL A 176 -8.28 -6.13 23.01
N GLU A 177 -8.77 -4.89 23.15
CA GLU A 177 -9.96 -4.43 22.43
C GLU A 177 -9.78 -4.59 20.91
N ASN A 178 -8.63 -4.16 20.39
CA ASN A 178 -8.31 -4.31 18.97
C ASN A 178 -8.27 -5.80 18.56
N VAL A 179 -7.62 -6.65 19.35
CA VAL A 179 -7.52 -8.10 19.06
C VAL A 179 -8.91 -8.76 19.09
N LEU A 180 -9.76 -8.44 20.05
CA LEU A 180 -11.09 -9.05 20.18
C LEU A 180 -12.07 -8.57 19.13
N VAL A 181 -12.00 -7.30 18.72
CA VAL A 181 -12.84 -6.77 17.64
C VAL A 181 -12.50 -7.45 16.30
N VAL A 182 -11.21 -7.70 16.05
CA VAL A 182 -10.74 -8.33 14.81
C VAL A 182 -10.90 -9.86 14.83
N GLY A 183 -10.58 -10.50 15.96
CA GLY A 183 -10.42 -11.96 16.05
C GLY A 183 -11.57 -12.72 16.71
N CYS A 184 -12.51 -12.02 17.38
CA CYS A 184 -13.62 -12.67 18.08
C CYS A 184 -14.97 -12.09 17.63
N PRO A 185 -15.88 -12.91 17.07
CA PRO A 185 -17.19 -12.43 16.63
C PRO A 185 -18.02 -11.89 17.82
N PRO A 186 -19.01 -11.03 17.57
CA PRO A 186 -19.94 -10.60 18.60
C PRO A 186 -20.59 -11.80 19.30
N ARG A 187 -20.69 -11.76 20.64
CA ARG A 187 -21.16 -12.88 21.48
C ARG A 187 -20.30 -14.16 21.41
N GLY A 188 -19.10 -14.09 20.83
CA GLY A 188 -18.12 -15.17 20.82
C GLY A 188 -17.52 -15.44 22.21
N VAL A 189 -16.68 -16.47 22.27
CA VAL A 189 -15.94 -16.90 23.46
C VAL A 189 -14.45 -16.75 23.19
N VAL A 190 -13.72 -16.16 24.14
CA VAL A 190 -12.27 -15.96 24.09
C VAL A 190 -11.61 -16.90 25.10
N LEU A 191 -10.52 -17.55 24.73
CA LEU A 191 -9.66 -18.27 25.67
C LEU A 191 -8.40 -17.46 25.94
N ASP A 192 -8.11 -17.20 27.21
CA ASP A 192 -6.83 -16.68 27.67
C ASP A 192 -6.19 -17.70 28.62
N PRO A 193 -5.17 -18.47 28.17
CA PRO A 193 -4.54 -19.49 29.00
C PRO A 193 -3.57 -18.91 30.04
N PHE A 194 -3.31 -17.61 30.01
CA PHE A 194 -2.38 -16.90 30.90
C PHE A 194 -3.01 -15.60 31.39
N ALA A 195 -4.16 -15.72 32.05
CA ALA A 195 -5.05 -14.61 32.30
C ALA A 195 -4.45 -13.49 33.15
N GLY A 196 -3.48 -13.82 34.02
CA GLY A 196 -2.84 -12.86 34.91
C GLY A 196 -3.88 -12.03 35.66
N SER A 197 -3.87 -10.71 35.44
CA SER A 197 -4.78 -9.80 36.16
C SER A 197 -6.24 -9.87 35.70
N GLY A 198 -6.51 -10.58 34.60
CA GLY A 198 -7.85 -10.71 34.01
C GLY A 198 -8.21 -9.61 33.00
N THR A 199 -7.22 -8.95 32.39
CA THR A 199 -7.44 -7.88 31.41
C THR A 199 -8.29 -8.36 30.21
N VAL A 200 -8.07 -9.60 29.74
CA VAL A 200 -8.89 -10.18 28.66
C VAL A 200 -10.34 -10.38 29.06
N GLY A 201 -10.59 -10.84 30.28
CA GLY A 201 -11.95 -11.00 30.83
C GLY A 201 -12.70 -9.69 30.92
N GLU A 202 -12.04 -8.64 31.44
CA GLU A 202 -12.61 -7.29 31.54
C GLU A 202 -13.06 -6.77 30.17
N VAL A 203 -12.18 -6.85 29.17
CA VAL A 203 -12.46 -6.32 27.83
C VAL A 203 -13.49 -7.19 27.12
N ALA A 204 -13.45 -8.52 27.28
CA ALA A 204 -14.47 -9.41 26.74
C ALA A 204 -15.87 -9.06 27.28
N LEU A 205 -16.00 -8.87 28.60
CA LEU A 205 -17.26 -8.46 29.23
C LEU A 205 -17.75 -7.10 28.71
N LYS A 206 -16.85 -6.11 28.64
CA LYS A 206 -17.16 -4.77 28.11
C LYS A 206 -17.68 -4.82 26.67
N LEU A 207 -17.14 -5.73 25.88
CA LEU A 207 -17.51 -5.91 24.46
C LEU A 207 -18.64 -6.95 24.25
N GLY A 208 -19.33 -7.40 25.30
CA GLY A 208 -20.45 -8.33 25.21
C GLY A 208 -20.07 -9.74 24.73
N ARG A 209 -18.85 -10.19 25.05
CA ARG A 209 -18.30 -11.52 24.74
C ARG A 209 -18.12 -12.33 26.03
N LYS A 210 -17.98 -13.64 25.91
CA LYS A 210 -17.59 -14.52 27.02
C LYS A 210 -16.07 -14.74 27.00
N ALA A 211 -15.49 -15.06 28.15
CA ALA A 211 -14.09 -15.44 28.25
C ALA A 211 -13.93 -16.67 29.16
N ILE A 212 -12.99 -17.53 28.78
CA ILE A 212 -12.44 -18.61 29.60
C ILE A 212 -11.03 -18.16 29.96
N LEU A 213 -10.77 -18.01 31.25
CA LEU A 213 -9.51 -17.51 31.78
C LEU A 213 -8.84 -18.63 32.58
N ILE A 214 -7.61 -18.98 32.22
CA ILE A 214 -6.78 -19.94 32.98
C ILE A 214 -5.65 -19.16 33.63
N GLU A 215 -5.49 -19.35 34.92
CA GLU A 215 -4.42 -18.75 35.71
C GLU A 215 -3.95 -19.75 36.76
N LEU A 216 -2.63 -19.89 36.88
CA LEU A 216 -2.01 -20.86 37.77
C LEU A 216 -1.89 -20.31 39.20
N ILE A 217 -1.64 -19.01 39.35
CA ILE A 217 -1.35 -18.39 40.65
C ILE A 217 -2.67 -17.94 41.30
N PRO A 218 -3.10 -18.55 42.43
CA PRO A 218 -4.40 -18.29 43.03
C PRO A 218 -4.62 -16.84 43.46
N ASP A 219 -3.56 -16.11 43.82
CA ASP A 219 -3.64 -14.71 44.27
C ASP A 219 -4.26 -13.78 43.20
N PHE A 220 -4.10 -14.13 41.92
CA PHE A 220 -4.69 -13.38 40.80
C PHE A 220 -6.20 -13.53 40.68
N LEU A 221 -6.80 -14.56 41.29
CA LEU A 221 -8.25 -14.73 41.29
C LEU A 221 -8.97 -13.51 41.88
N SER A 222 -8.38 -12.90 42.92
CA SER A 222 -8.93 -11.69 43.54
C SER A 222 -8.96 -10.50 42.57
N LEU A 223 -7.93 -10.35 41.74
CA LEU A 223 -7.79 -9.29 40.74
C LEU A 223 -8.71 -9.53 39.55
N ILE A 224 -8.80 -10.78 39.07
CA ILE A 224 -9.74 -11.19 38.02
C ILE A 224 -11.18 -10.91 38.46
N ARG A 225 -11.55 -11.30 39.69
CA ARG A 225 -12.87 -11.00 40.28
C ARG A 225 -13.17 -9.51 40.29
N LYS A 226 -12.20 -8.70 40.72
CA LYS A 226 -12.31 -7.23 40.78
C LYS A 226 -12.53 -6.65 39.39
N ARG A 227 -11.72 -7.03 38.39
CA ARG A 227 -11.83 -6.55 37.00
C ARG A 227 -13.14 -6.96 36.31
N CYS A 228 -13.59 -8.18 36.58
CA CYS A 228 -14.80 -8.72 35.97
C CYS A 228 -16.09 -8.33 36.74
N ASN A 229 -16.01 -7.39 37.69
CA ASN A 229 -17.12 -6.96 38.54
C ASN A 229 -17.86 -8.14 39.20
N GLY A 230 -17.12 -9.16 39.63
CA GLY A 230 -17.67 -10.37 40.24
C GLY A 230 -18.45 -11.30 39.30
N LYS A 231 -18.55 -10.99 38.00
CA LYS A 231 -19.23 -11.82 37.00
C LYS A 231 -18.32 -12.94 36.49
N ILE A 232 -17.88 -13.78 37.41
CA ILE A 232 -17.06 -14.94 37.09
C ILE A 232 -17.63 -16.20 37.73
N GLU A 233 -17.51 -17.30 37.00
CA GLU A 233 -17.67 -18.64 37.54
C GLU A 233 -16.27 -19.22 37.70
N VAL A 234 -15.96 -19.76 38.87
CA VAL A 234 -14.64 -20.32 39.17
C VAL A 234 -14.76 -21.82 39.17
N LEU A 235 -13.98 -22.47 38.33
CA LEU A 235 -13.80 -23.92 38.32
C LEU A 235 -12.45 -24.19 38.96
N ASP A 236 -12.46 -24.82 40.13
CA ASP A 236 -11.27 -25.29 40.82
C ASP A 236 -11.21 -26.82 40.84
N ASP A 237 -10.09 -27.39 41.29
CA ASP A 237 -9.89 -28.83 41.34
C ASP A 237 -10.96 -29.56 42.18
N ALA A 238 -11.52 -28.89 43.20
CA ALA A 238 -12.59 -29.46 44.03
C ALA A 238 -13.89 -29.67 43.23
N LEU A 239 -14.23 -28.74 42.33
CA LEU A 239 -15.39 -28.84 41.44
C LEU A 239 -15.15 -29.79 40.24
N LEU A 240 -13.91 -29.88 39.76
CA LEU A 240 -13.55 -30.79 38.66
C LEU A 240 -13.60 -32.27 39.07
N GLU A 241 -13.23 -32.58 40.32
CA GLU A 241 -13.39 -33.93 40.88
C GLU A 241 -14.85 -34.36 41.04
N GLU A 242 -15.78 -33.43 41.29
CA GLU A 242 -17.22 -33.71 41.38
C GLU A 242 -17.86 -33.93 39.99
N CYS A 243 -17.39 -33.25 38.94
CA CYS A 243 -17.91 -33.43 37.57
C CYS A 243 -17.40 -34.69 36.86
N CYS A 244 -16.30 -35.28 37.33
CA CYS A 244 -15.72 -36.50 36.76
C CYS A 244 -16.17 -37.80 37.47
N ARG A 245 -17.11 -37.72 38.42
CA ARG A 245 -17.81 -38.86 39.03
C ARG A 245 -19.19 -39.02 38.42
#